data_AF-A0A7X3A5E8-F1
#
_entry.id   AF-A0A7X3A5E8-F1
#
_cell.length_a   1.000
_cell.length_b   1.000
_cell.length_c   1.000
_cell.angle_alpha   90.00
_cell.angle_beta   90.00
_cell.angle_gamma   90.00
#
_symmetry.space_group_name_H-M   'P 1'
#
loop_
_entity.id
_entity.type
_entity.pdbx_description
1 polymer ?
#
loop_
_entity_poly.entity_id
_entity_poly.type
_entity_poly.pdbx_seq_one_letter_code
_entity_poly.pdbx_strand_id
1 'polypeptide(L)'
;MESSNKSKLSEEQLASIVKDKLGQSISSITELGDGWANMAYLIELADGQKVVLKAAPASGKKVMKTEMHTMRTEVEALRLAAGHSDIPVPRVLAYDPSCNDVAGEYFIMDLMKGTSLAKLRGELSEDDQTDVDRQLGKLNRAINSMKGERFGYFYDLGRHDSWKSFFQQMMDDVLTDGKEIGTELPVPYEEIEQLVAAHMDVMDDVTEPALVHWDLWDGNVLVDEGRVTGLIDFERAFWGDPLIEFYFGRFTGHPAFFEGYGHAPLTSSEKKRRALYDLYLDLLLIIECDYRGYENQDHIAWTKRNFVDAWPAYTRLFSE
;
A
#
# COMPACT_ATOMS: atom_id res chain seq x y z
N MET A 1 1.04 -14.13 10.90
CA MET A 1 0.14 -14.96 10.07
C MET A 1 0.94 -15.32 8.83
N GLU A 2 1.20 -16.61 8.59
CA GLU A 2 2.14 -17.06 7.57
C GLU A 2 1.47 -17.10 6.18
N SER A 3 2.14 -16.58 5.16
CA SER A 3 1.71 -16.71 3.76
C SER A 3 2.55 -17.78 3.07
N SER A 4 1.90 -18.67 2.32
CA SER A 4 2.52 -19.69 1.47
C SER A 4 3.38 -19.11 0.32
N ASN A 5 3.37 -17.77 0.14
CA ASN A 5 4.07 -17.09 -0.93
C ASN A 5 5.56 -16.81 -0.64
N LYS A 6 6.06 -17.08 0.56
CA LYS A 6 7.44 -16.75 0.96
C LYS A 6 8.48 -17.80 0.56
N SER A 7 9.51 -17.41 -0.22
CA SER A 7 10.73 -18.21 -0.45
C SER A 7 11.87 -17.57 0.32
N LYS A 8 12.32 -18.20 1.41
CA LYS A 8 13.37 -17.65 2.27
C LYS A 8 14.73 -17.69 1.57
N LEU A 9 15.45 -16.58 1.58
CA LEU A 9 16.87 -16.53 1.23
C LEU A 9 17.70 -17.21 2.33
N SER A 10 18.74 -17.94 1.94
CA SER A 10 19.70 -18.52 2.89
C SER A 10 20.64 -17.46 3.45
N GLU A 11 21.29 -17.76 4.58
CA GLU A 11 22.30 -16.87 5.16
C GLU A 11 23.46 -16.64 4.18
N GLU A 12 23.86 -17.64 3.39
CA GLU A 12 24.91 -17.46 2.37
C GLU A 12 24.48 -16.49 1.27
N GLN A 13 23.22 -16.56 0.83
CA GLN A 13 22.69 -15.62 -0.16
C GLN A 13 22.67 -14.20 0.39
N LEU A 14 22.17 -14.01 1.61
CA LEU A 14 22.14 -12.70 2.28
C LEU A 14 23.56 -12.13 2.45
N ALA A 15 24.51 -12.95 2.90
CA ALA A 15 25.91 -12.54 3.06
C ALA A 15 26.55 -12.15 1.72
N SER A 16 26.26 -12.90 0.65
CA SER A 16 26.74 -12.59 -0.70
C SER A 16 26.20 -11.24 -1.20
N ILE A 17 24.88 -11.01 -1.04
CA ILE A 17 24.23 -9.77 -1.43
C ILE A 17 24.82 -8.58 -0.66
N VAL A 18 24.92 -8.67 0.67
CA VAL A 18 25.46 -7.57 1.50
C VAL A 18 26.90 -7.26 1.16
N LYS A 19 27.71 -8.29 0.89
CA LYS A 19 29.11 -8.11 0.48
C LYS A 19 29.21 -7.44 -0.89
N ASP A 20 28.41 -7.86 -1.87
CA ASP A 20 28.42 -7.29 -3.22
C ASP A 20 27.93 -5.83 -3.21
N LYS A 21 26.78 -5.57 -2.61
CA LYS A 21 26.12 -4.26 -2.70
C LYS A 21 26.66 -3.22 -1.73
N LEU A 22 27.07 -3.62 -0.53
CA LEU A 22 27.50 -2.70 0.52
C LEU A 22 29.00 -2.83 0.85
N GLY A 23 29.71 -3.84 0.35
CA GLY A 23 31.12 -4.08 0.70
C GLY A 23 31.33 -4.48 2.15
N GLN A 24 30.28 -4.95 2.84
CA GLN A 24 30.25 -5.22 4.27
C GLN A 24 30.05 -6.72 4.55
N SER A 25 30.36 -7.16 5.77
CA SER A 25 29.97 -8.47 6.29
C SER A 25 28.81 -8.33 7.27
N ILE A 26 28.03 -9.40 7.40
CA ILE A 26 26.90 -9.46 8.32
C ILE A 26 27.38 -9.89 9.72
N SER A 27 26.90 -9.22 10.77
CA SER A 27 27.10 -9.60 12.17
C SER A 27 25.90 -10.37 12.73
N SER A 28 24.67 -10.01 12.34
CA SER A 28 23.46 -10.75 12.68
C SER A 28 22.33 -10.55 11.67
N ILE A 29 21.40 -11.52 11.62
CA ILE A 29 20.23 -11.53 10.74
C ILE A 29 19.00 -11.80 11.60
N THR A 30 17.93 -11.05 11.40
CA THR A 30 16.61 -11.30 11.99
C THR A 30 15.55 -11.18 10.90
N GLU A 31 14.77 -12.24 10.71
CA GLU A 31 13.60 -12.19 9.81
C GLU A 31 12.52 -11.30 10.42
N LEU A 32 11.99 -10.36 9.62
CA LEU A 32 10.88 -9.50 10.00
C LEU A 32 9.57 -10.18 9.57
N GLY A 33 8.79 -10.64 10.54
CA GLY A 33 7.57 -11.43 10.30
C GLY A 33 6.30 -10.63 9.98
N ASP A 34 6.34 -9.30 10.08
CA ASP A 34 5.15 -8.44 10.05
C ASP A 34 4.64 -8.13 8.62
N GLY A 35 5.40 -8.49 7.57
CA GLY A 35 5.04 -8.24 6.15
C GLY A 35 4.32 -9.41 5.47
N TRP A 36 3.41 -9.12 4.54
CA TRP A 36 2.49 -10.10 3.92
C TRP A 36 2.94 -10.64 2.57
N ALA A 37 3.47 -9.78 1.70
CA ALA A 37 3.81 -10.13 0.31
C ALA A 37 5.30 -10.47 0.12
N ASN A 38 6.19 -9.67 0.71
CA ASN A 38 7.64 -9.76 0.53
C ASN A 38 8.35 -10.34 1.76
N MET A 39 9.52 -10.95 1.56
CA MET A 39 10.43 -11.31 2.65
C MET A 39 11.19 -10.07 3.09
N ALA A 40 11.29 -9.84 4.39
CA ALA A 40 12.06 -8.74 4.95
C ALA A 40 13.03 -9.26 6.03
N TYR A 41 14.27 -8.77 5.98
CA TYR A 41 15.33 -9.14 6.90
C TYR A 41 15.94 -7.89 7.50
N LEU A 42 15.97 -7.80 8.82
CA LEU A 42 16.83 -6.88 9.54
C LEU A 42 18.24 -7.47 9.58
N ILE A 43 19.20 -6.73 9.04
CA ILE A 43 20.61 -7.13 8.97
C ILE A 43 21.42 -6.11 9.76
N GLU A 44 22.21 -6.59 10.72
CA GLU A 44 23.25 -5.81 11.36
C GLU A 44 24.57 -6.07 10.62
N LEU A 45 25.24 -4.99 10.19
CA LEU A 45 26.52 -5.03 9.52
C LEU A 45 27.66 -5.08 10.55
N ALA A 46 28.86 -5.45 10.11
CA ALA A 46 30.02 -5.58 10.98
C ALA A 46 30.49 -4.25 11.61
N ASP A 47 30.14 -3.12 11.01
CA ASP A 47 30.37 -1.78 11.57
C ASP A 47 29.26 -1.31 12.55
N GLY A 48 28.24 -2.14 12.77
CA GLY A 48 27.11 -1.87 13.66
C GLY A 48 25.93 -1.15 13.00
N GLN A 49 26.03 -0.75 11.72
CA GLN A 49 24.89 -0.20 10.98
C GLN A 49 23.80 -1.28 10.81
N LYS A 50 22.53 -0.88 10.94
CA LYS A 50 21.37 -1.74 10.70
C LYS A 50 20.65 -1.35 9.41
N VAL A 51 20.35 -2.34 8.59
CA VAL A 51 19.66 -2.17 7.30
C VAL A 51 18.53 -3.18 7.18
N VAL A 52 17.57 -2.89 6.31
CA VAL A 52 16.50 -3.83 5.95
C VAL A 52 16.71 -4.29 4.51
N LEU A 53 16.74 -5.61 4.31
CA LEU A 53 16.70 -6.21 2.98
C LEU A 53 15.30 -6.75 2.72
N LYS A 54 14.66 -6.26 1.65
CA LYS A 54 13.39 -6.79 1.15
C LYS A 54 13.65 -7.61 -0.13
N ALA A 55 13.06 -8.79 -0.23
CA ALA A 55 13.20 -9.67 -1.38
C ALA A 55 11.83 -10.18 -1.85
N ALA A 56 11.62 -10.13 -3.17
CA ALA A 56 10.41 -10.61 -3.81
C ALA A 56 10.33 -12.14 -3.71
N PRO A 57 9.11 -12.72 -3.69
CA PRO A 57 8.93 -14.15 -3.90
C PRO A 57 9.66 -14.65 -5.14
N ALA A 58 10.10 -15.91 -5.11
CA ALA A 58 10.72 -16.55 -6.28
C ALA A 58 9.74 -16.56 -7.47
N SER A 59 10.26 -16.36 -8.68
CA SER A 59 9.49 -16.34 -9.93
C SER A 59 8.58 -17.57 -10.08
N GLY A 60 7.32 -17.35 -10.48
CA GLY A 60 6.38 -18.42 -10.84
C GLY A 60 5.17 -18.61 -9.93
N LYS A 61 5.02 -17.79 -8.88
CA LYS A 61 3.77 -17.74 -8.10
C LYS A 61 2.74 -16.86 -8.79
N LYS A 62 1.48 -17.30 -8.80
CA LYS A 62 0.36 -16.46 -9.25
C LYS A 62 0.26 -15.30 -8.25
N VAL A 63 0.42 -14.07 -8.71
CA VAL A 63 0.16 -12.82 -7.96
C VAL A 63 -1.03 -12.13 -8.58
N MET A 64 -1.77 -11.32 -7.82
CA MET A 64 -2.89 -10.58 -8.40
C MET A 64 -2.38 -9.61 -9.46
N LYS A 65 -3.22 -9.24 -10.43
CA LYS A 65 -2.86 -8.27 -11.47
C LYS A 65 -2.44 -6.93 -10.87
N THR A 66 -3.06 -6.55 -9.75
CA THR A 66 -2.76 -5.35 -8.95
C THR A 66 -1.47 -5.44 -8.14
N GLU A 67 -0.85 -6.63 -8.03
CA GLU A 67 0.39 -6.89 -7.26
C GLU A 67 1.61 -7.09 -8.17
N MET A 68 1.44 -6.90 -9.48
CA MET A 68 2.52 -7.00 -10.44
C MET A 68 3.54 -5.86 -10.23
N HIS A 69 4.83 -6.21 -10.17
CA HIS A 69 5.95 -5.26 -10.04
C HIS A 69 5.98 -4.42 -8.75
N THR A 70 5.32 -4.87 -7.68
CA THR A 70 5.26 -4.18 -6.36
C THR A 70 6.62 -3.79 -5.81
N MET A 71 7.65 -4.64 -5.94
CA MET A 71 9.00 -4.32 -5.47
C MET A 71 9.64 -3.15 -6.20
N ARG A 72 9.52 -3.15 -7.53
CA ARG A 72 10.05 -2.07 -8.39
C ARG A 72 9.31 -0.77 -8.09
N THR A 73 7.99 -0.84 -7.92
CA THR A 73 7.13 0.29 -7.49
C THR A 73 7.59 0.86 -6.15
N GLU A 74 7.81 0.01 -5.13
CA GLU A 74 8.26 0.45 -3.81
C GLU A 74 9.59 1.22 -3.90
N VAL A 75 10.56 0.69 -4.65
CA VAL A 75 11.88 1.32 -4.82
C VAL A 75 11.77 2.71 -5.47
N GLU A 76 11.01 2.84 -6.55
CA GLU A 76 10.88 4.13 -7.23
C GLU A 76 10.08 5.15 -6.42
N ALA A 77 9.00 4.72 -5.77
CA ALA A 77 8.21 5.58 -4.91
C ALA A 77 9.01 6.06 -3.67
N LEU A 78 9.80 5.18 -3.05
CA LEU A 78 10.72 5.56 -1.96
C LEU A 78 11.78 6.56 -2.44
N ARG A 79 12.35 6.38 -3.63
CA ARG A 79 13.32 7.32 -4.21
C ARG A 79 12.73 8.70 -4.46
N LEU A 80 11.50 8.76 -4.97
CA LEU A 80 10.77 10.02 -5.16
C LEU A 80 10.50 10.70 -3.81
N ALA A 81 9.94 9.96 -2.86
CA ALA A 81 9.62 10.47 -1.52
C ALA A 81 10.86 10.97 -0.77
N ALA A 82 11.99 10.25 -0.87
CA ALA A 82 13.26 10.64 -0.26
C ALA A 82 13.86 11.93 -0.88
N GLY A 83 13.42 12.31 -2.08
CA GLY A 83 13.76 13.58 -2.71
C GLY A 83 13.04 14.79 -2.08
N HIS A 84 12.01 14.55 -1.26
CA HIS A 84 11.25 15.59 -0.57
C HIS A 84 11.68 15.68 0.90
N SER A 85 12.24 16.82 1.31
CA SER A 85 12.89 16.99 2.63
C SER A 85 11.99 16.68 3.84
N ASP A 86 10.70 16.88 3.68
CA ASP A 86 9.73 16.79 4.78
C ASP A 86 9.20 15.36 4.99
N ILE A 87 9.50 14.42 4.09
CA ILE A 87 8.92 13.07 4.11
C ILE A 87 9.93 12.09 4.74
N PRO A 88 9.66 11.55 5.95
CA PRO A 88 10.58 10.62 6.60
C PRO A 88 10.41 9.23 5.99
N VAL A 89 11.24 8.86 5.04
CA VAL A 89 11.26 7.54 4.39
C VAL A 89 12.66 6.92 4.44
N PRO A 90 12.77 5.57 4.41
CA PRO A 90 14.07 4.93 4.33
C PRO A 90 14.72 5.22 2.97
N ARG A 91 16.03 5.50 2.97
CA ARG A 91 16.78 5.61 1.71
C ARG A 91 17.03 4.22 1.15
N VAL A 92 16.79 4.05 -0.15
CA VAL A 92 17.20 2.84 -0.88
C VAL A 92 18.72 2.88 -1.09
N LEU A 93 19.44 1.97 -0.43
CA LEU A 93 20.90 1.85 -0.48
C LEU A 93 21.36 1.06 -1.70
N ALA A 94 20.62 0.00 -2.05
CA ALA A 94 20.88 -0.83 -3.21
C ALA A 94 19.58 -1.44 -3.73
N TYR A 95 19.49 -1.68 -5.04
CA TYR A 95 18.38 -2.38 -5.67
C TYR A 95 18.91 -3.23 -6.82
N ASP A 96 18.51 -4.50 -6.88
CA ASP A 96 18.85 -5.42 -7.95
C ASP A 96 17.57 -6.04 -8.56
N PRO A 97 17.20 -5.63 -9.79
CA PRO A 97 16.06 -6.19 -10.51
C PRO A 97 16.42 -7.42 -11.36
N SER A 98 17.69 -7.85 -11.38
CA SER A 98 18.20 -8.75 -12.42
C SER A 98 17.86 -10.22 -12.19
N CYS A 99 17.50 -10.58 -10.95
CA CYS A 99 17.27 -11.97 -10.52
C CYS A 99 18.46 -12.91 -10.80
N ASN A 100 19.69 -12.37 -10.88
CA ASN A 100 20.89 -13.17 -11.15
C ASN A 100 21.44 -13.84 -9.89
N ASP A 101 21.48 -13.11 -8.77
CA ASP A 101 22.03 -13.62 -7.50
C ASP A 101 21.03 -14.52 -6.76
N VAL A 102 19.74 -14.18 -6.87
CA VAL A 102 18.62 -14.88 -6.25
C VAL A 102 17.40 -14.85 -7.18
N ALA A 103 16.45 -15.76 -6.97
CA ALA A 103 15.32 -15.98 -7.88
C ALA A 103 14.24 -14.88 -7.91
N GLY A 104 14.50 -13.72 -7.30
CA GLY A 104 13.57 -12.60 -7.21
C GLY A 104 14.31 -11.27 -7.10
N GLU A 105 13.62 -10.18 -7.38
CA GLU A 105 14.15 -8.84 -7.15
C GLU A 105 14.43 -8.65 -5.65
N TYR A 106 15.38 -7.79 -5.32
CA TYR A 106 15.62 -7.39 -3.94
C TYR A 106 16.17 -5.98 -3.84
N PHE A 107 15.94 -5.34 -2.70
CA PHE A 107 16.57 -4.07 -2.38
C PHE A 107 16.97 -4.01 -0.91
N ILE A 108 17.92 -3.13 -0.61
CA ILE A 108 18.41 -2.83 0.73
C ILE A 108 18.10 -1.36 1.02
N MET A 109 17.57 -1.08 2.21
CA MET A 109 17.22 0.27 2.66
C MET A 109 17.67 0.52 4.11
N ASP A 110 17.69 1.79 4.49
CA ASP A 110 17.92 2.19 5.88
C ASP A 110 16.86 1.57 6.82
N LEU A 111 17.26 1.21 8.05
CA LEU A 111 16.32 0.93 9.13
C LEU A 111 15.79 2.24 9.71
N MET A 112 14.47 2.40 9.71
CA MET A 112 13.81 3.56 10.32
C MET A 112 13.64 3.38 11.83
N LYS A 113 13.82 4.47 12.58
CA LYS A 113 13.56 4.48 14.04
C LYS A 113 12.05 4.55 14.30
N GLY A 114 11.61 3.91 15.37
CA GLY A 114 10.25 4.03 15.90
C GLY A 114 9.53 2.69 16.00
N THR A 115 8.30 2.74 16.49
CA THR A 115 7.40 1.59 16.60
C THR A 115 6.18 1.84 15.70
N SER A 116 5.60 0.79 15.12
CA SER A 116 4.42 0.98 14.27
C SER A 116 3.26 1.59 15.05
N LEU A 117 2.57 2.55 14.42
CA LEU A 117 1.43 3.22 15.00
C LEU A 117 0.32 2.23 15.35
N ALA A 118 0.17 1.14 14.58
CA ALA A 118 -0.79 0.09 14.89
C ALA A 118 -0.55 -0.55 16.28
N LYS A 119 0.70 -0.62 16.73
CA LYS A 119 1.07 -1.13 18.06
C LYS A 119 0.91 -0.05 19.14
N LEU A 120 1.19 1.22 18.80
CA LEU A 120 1.17 2.33 19.75
C LEU A 120 -0.20 2.99 19.94
N ARG A 121 -1.10 2.93 18.97
CA ARG A 121 -2.30 3.79 18.93
C ARG A 121 -3.17 3.64 20.19
N GLY A 122 -3.31 2.42 20.71
CA GLY A 122 -4.05 2.16 21.96
C GLY A 122 -3.37 2.64 23.25
N GLU A 123 -2.07 2.96 23.19
CA GLU A 123 -1.26 3.44 24.32
C GLU A 123 -1.09 4.97 24.31
N LEU A 124 -1.31 5.62 23.17
CA LEU A 124 -1.21 7.07 23.02
C LEU A 124 -2.40 7.80 23.67
N SER A 125 -2.12 8.97 24.26
CA SER A 125 -3.18 9.86 24.71
C SER A 125 -4.01 10.40 23.53
N GLU A 126 -5.22 10.88 23.78
CA GLU A 126 -6.06 11.47 22.72
C GLU A 126 -5.36 12.66 22.04
N ASP A 127 -4.63 13.47 22.80
CA ASP A 127 -3.85 14.60 22.28
C ASP A 127 -2.70 14.13 21.38
N ASP A 128 -1.98 13.08 21.78
CA ASP A 128 -0.88 12.51 20.98
C ASP A 128 -1.41 11.85 19.69
N GLN A 129 -2.52 11.11 19.76
CA GLN A 129 -3.18 10.56 18.58
C GLN A 129 -3.59 11.66 17.61
N THR A 130 -4.21 12.72 18.14
CA THR A 130 -4.62 13.89 17.36
C THR A 130 -3.42 14.56 16.68
N ASP A 131 -2.28 14.69 17.37
CA ASP A 131 -1.09 15.28 16.78
C ASP A 131 -0.46 14.38 15.71
N VAL A 132 -0.37 13.07 15.95
CA VAL A 132 0.11 12.09 14.96
C VAL A 132 -0.77 12.10 13.71
N ASP A 133 -2.09 12.10 13.85
CA ASP A 133 -3.01 12.16 12.69
C ASP A 133 -2.85 13.46 11.90
N ARG A 134 -2.61 14.60 12.58
CA ARG A 134 -2.31 15.87 11.91
C ARG A 134 -0.96 15.84 11.19
N GLN A 135 0.06 15.22 11.77
CA GLN A 135 1.35 15.01 11.10
C GLN A 135 1.15 14.15 9.84
N LEU A 136 0.40 13.06 9.93
CA LEU A 136 0.09 12.19 8.80
C LEU A 136 -0.63 12.92 7.67
N GLY A 137 -1.60 13.79 7.99
CA GLY A 137 -2.23 14.66 6.98
C GLY A 137 -1.22 15.50 6.21
N LYS A 138 -0.27 16.13 6.92
CA LYS A 138 0.79 16.96 6.30
C LYS A 138 1.72 16.13 5.42
N LEU A 139 2.12 14.95 5.88
CA LEU A 139 3.01 14.05 5.15
C LEU A 139 2.33 13.47 3.91
N ASN A 140 1.08 13.03 4.02
CA ASN A 140 0.33 12.52 2.88
C ASN A 140 0.12 13.61 1.82
N ARG A 141 -0.14 14.85 2.25
CA ARG A 141 -0.21 16.00 1.34
C ARG A 141 1.14 16.25 0.65
N ALA A 142 2.26 16.13 1.35
CA ALA A 142 3.59 16.25 0.75
C ALA A 142 3.83 15.15 -0.30
N ILE A 143 3.43 13.89 -0.03
CA ILE A 143 3.45 12.80 -1.02
C ILE A 143 2.61 13.18 -2.25
N ASN A 144 1.35 13.56 -2.05
CA ASN A 144 0.42 13.88 -3.14
C ASN A 144 0.76 15.19 -3.89
N SER A 145 1.73 15.97 -3.40
CA SER A 145 2.23 17.15 -4.12
C SER A 145 3.09 16.80 -5.32
N MET A 146 3.69 15.60 -5.33
CA MET A 146 4.44 15.08 -6.47
C MET A 146 3.49 14.70 -7.60
N LYS A 147 3.78 15.18 -8.82
CA LYS A 147 2.91 15.01 -9.99
C LYS A 147 3.52 14.08 -11.03
N GLY A 148 2.67 13.24 -11.61
CA GLY A 148 3.04 12.32 -12.68
C GLY A 148 2.78 12.94 -14.06
N GLU A 149 3.27 12.29 -15.11
CA GLU A 149 2.91 12.66 -16.48
C GLU A 149 1.57 12.03 -16.93
N ARG A 150 1.24 10.86 -16.37
CA ARG A 150 0.07 10.06 -16.71
C ARG A 150 -0.48 9.40 -15.46
N PHE A 151 -1.76 9.06 -15.47
CA PHE A 151 -2.36 8.19 -14.45
C PHE A 151 -1.86 6.77 -14.64
N GLY A 152 -1.72 5.99 -13.57
CA GLY A 152 -1.30 4.61 -13.69
C GLY A 152 -0.21 4.15 -12.75
N TYR A 153 0.20 2.89 -12.93
CA TYR A 153 1.42 2.36 -12.33
C TYR A 153 2.68 3.02 -12.92
N PHE A 154 3.83 2.80 -12.28
CA PHE A 154 5.10 3.43 -12.63
C PHE A 154 5.70 2.97 -13.98
N TYR A 155 5.28 1.82 -14.51
CA TYR A 155 5.87 1.20 -15.70
C TYR A 155 4.85 1.04 -16.82
N ASP A 156 5.29 0.52 -17.96
CA ASP A 156 4.52 0.49 -19.22
C ASP A 156 3.16 -0.22 -19.13
N LEU A 157 2.91 -0.99 -18.07
CA LEU A 157 1.61 -1.58 -17.78
C LEU A 157 0.74 -0.59 -17.01
N GLY A 158 -0.40 -0.21 -17.61
CA GLY A 158 -1.44 0.56 -16.93
C GLY A 158 -1.23 2.06 -16.87
N ARG A 159 -0.51 2.66 -17.83
CA ARG A 159 -0.49 4.13 -18.02
C ARG A 159 -1.71 4.59 -18.82
N HIS A 160 -2.42 5.60 -18.32
CA HIS A 160 -3.62 6.17 -18.93
C HIS A 160 -3.59 7.69 -18.96
N ASP A 161 -4.34 8.25 -19.91
CA ASP A 161 -4.48 9.71 -20.05
C ASP A 161 -5.60 10.28 -19.15
N SER A 162 -6.43 9.42 -18.56
CA SER A 162 -7.47 9.82 -17.60
C SER A 162 -7.48 8.91 -16.38
N TRP A 163 -7.84 9.48 -15.23
CA TRP A 163 -8.02 8.72 -14.00
C TRP A 163 -9.14 7.68 -14.14
N LYS A 164 -10.24 8.06 -14.81
CA LYS A 164 -11.37 7.18 -15.11
C LYS A 164 -10.95 5.88 -15.80
N SER A 165 -10.13 5.97 -16.85
CA SER A 165 -9.66 4.80 -17.59
C SER A 165 -8.77 3.90 -16.72
N PHE A 166 -7.90 4.49 -15.90
CA PHE A 166 -7.05 3.70 -15.01
C PHE A 166 -7.84 3.06 -13.86
N PHE A 167 -8.74 3.80 -13.21
CA PHE A 167 -9.57 3.25 -12.14
C PHE A 167 -10.51 2.15 -12.65
N GLN A 168 -11.04 2.27 -13.87
CA GLN A 168 -11.77 1.18 -14.52
C GLN A 168 -10.89 -0.06 -14.67
N GLN A 169 -9.64 0.09 -15.13
CA GLN A 169 -8.70 -1.03 -15.19
C GLN A 169 -8.50 -1.67 -13.80
N MET A 170 -8.28 -0.87 -12.75
CA MET A 170 -8.09 -1.40 -11.39
C MET A 170 -9.28 -2.25 -10.93
N MET A 171 -10.50 -1.78 -11.20
CA MET A 171 -11.75 -2.50 -10.91
C MET A 171 -11.88 -3.79 -11.74
N ASP A 172 -11.59 -3.72 -13.03
CA ASP A 172 -11.67 -4.88 -13.93
C ASP A 172 -10.65 -5.96 -13.54
N ASP A 173 -9.43 -5.54 -13.18
CA ASP A 173 -8.35 -6.43 -12.78
C ASP A 173 -8.71 -7.20 -11.50
N VAL A 174 -9.22 -6.51 -10.47
CA VAL A 174 -9.59 -7.16 -9.20
C VAL A 174 -10.78 -8.09 -9.38
N LEU A 175 -11.82 -7.69 -10.11
CA LEU A 175 -13.00 -8.53 -10.35
C LEU A 175 -12.66 -9.73 -11.22
N THR A 176 -11.79 -9.57 -12.23
CA THR A 176 -11.32 -10.66 -13.07
C THR A 176 -10.52 -11.66 -12.24
N ASP A 177 -9.63 -11.22 -11.36
CA ASP A 177 -8.89 -12.11 -10.47
C ASP A 177 -9.84 -12.93 -9.58
N GLY A 178 -10.85 -12.28 -8.98
CA GLY A 178 -11.89 -12.96 -8.19
C GLY A 178 -12.67 -14.01 -9.00
N LYS A 179 -13.08 -13.68 -10.23
CA LYS A 179 -13.76 -14.62 -11.14
C LYS A 179 -12.88 -15.81 -11.52
N GLU A 180 -11.60 -15.57 -11.83
CA GLU A 180 -10.66 -16.63 -12.24
C GLU A 180 -10.41 -17.67 -11.15
N ILE A 181 -10.36 -17.25 -9.88
CA ILE A 181 -10.13 -18.17 -8.75
C ILE A 181 -11.42 -18.66 -8.09
N GLY A 182 -12.58 -18.17 -8.53
CA GLY A 182 -13.89 -18.58 -8.02
C GLY A 182 -14.25 -18.00 -6.66
N THR A 183 -13.75 -16.81 -6.31
CA THR A 183 -14.09 -16.11 -5.07
C THR A 183 -15.57 -15.78 -5.02
N GLU A 184 -16.26 -16.24 -3.98
CA GLU A 184 -17.65 -15.91 -3.70
C GLU A 184 -17.75 -14.55 -2.99
N LEU A 185 -18.32 -13.57 -3.69
CA LEU A 185 -18.63 -12.25 -3.14
C LEU A 185 -20.02 -12.24 -2.48
N PRO A 186 -20.25 -11.39 -1.45
CA PRO A 186 -21.56 -11.25 -0.83
C PRO A 186 -22.68 -10.73 -1.76
N VAL A 187 -22.30 -10.13 -2.90
CA VAL A 187 -23.19 -9.60 -3.94
C VAL A 187 -22.71 -10.12 -5.30
N PRO A 188 -23.61 -10.43 -6.26
CA PRO A 188 -23.20 -10.90 -7.59
C PRO A 188 -22.25 -9.93 -8.30
N TYR A 189 -21.27 -10.48 -9.03
CA TYR A 189 -20.31 -9.69 -9.80
C TYR A 189 -21.02 -8.73 -10.77
N GLU A 190 -22.09 -9.18 -11.42
CA GLU A 190 -22.83 -8.37 -12.39
C GLU A 190 -23.49 -7.15 -11.76
N GLU A 191 -23.95 -7.25 -10.51
CA GLU A 191 -24.56 -6.12 -9.79
C GLU A 191 -23.49 -5.08 -9.41
N ILE A 192 -22.32 -5.53 -8.97
CA ILE A 192 -21.16 -4.67 -8.69
C ILE A 192 -20.69 -3.97 -9.97
N GLU A 193 -20.53 -4.71 -11.07
CA GLU A 193 -20.10 -4.18 -12.36
C GLU A 193 -21.08 -3.13 -12.90
N GLN A 194 -22.39 -3.38 -12.78
CA GLN A 194 -23.43 -2.41 -13.17
C GLN A 194 -23.38 -1.13 -12.34
N LEU A 195 -23.22 -1.24 -11.02
CA LEU A 195 -23.11 -0.10 -10.13
C LEU A 195 -21.87 0.73 -10.46
N VAL A 196 -20.72 0.08 -10.64
CA VAL A 196 -19.46 0.76 -10.97
C VAL A 196 -19.57 1.47 -12.31
N ALA A 197 -20.08 0.80 -13.35
CA ALA A 197 -20.26 1.38 -14.68
C ALA A 197 -21.22 2.59 -14.69
N ALA A 198 -22.28 2.56 -13.88
CA ALA A 198 -23.27 3.63 -13.81
C ALA A 198 -22.73 4.93 -13.17
N HIS A 199 -21.65 4.85 -12.39
CA HIS A 199 -21.12 5.99 -11.61
C HIS A 199 -19.66 6.31 -11.91
N MET A 200 -19.08 5.71 -12.94
CA MET A 200 -17.68 5.91 -13.32
C MET A 200 -17.39 7.34 -13.84
N ASP A 201 -18.42 8.12 -14.18
CA ASP A 201 -18.32 9.52 -14.60
C ASP A 201 -17.78 10.46 -13.50
N VAL A 202 -18.00 10.13 -12.22
CA VAL A 202 -17.46 10.94 -11.12
C VAL A 202 -15.93 10.99 -11.08
N MET A 203 -15.26 10.06 -11.79
CA MET A 203 -13.79 10.05 -11.94
C MET A 203 -13.28 11.11 -12.92
N ASP A 204 -14.14 11.66 -13.78
CA ASP A 204 -13.76 12.70 -14.77
C ASP A 204 -13.38 14.04 -14.10
N ASP A 205 -13.74 14.24 -12.83
CA ASP A 205 -13.31 15.37 -12.01
C ASP A 205 -11.79 15.40 -11.73
N VAL A 206 -11.11 14.26 -11.88
CA VAL A 206 -9.69 14.12 -11.55
C VAL A 206 -8.86 14.33 -12.81
N THR A 207 -8.24 15.51 -12.89
CA THR A 207 -7.53 15.95 -14.10
C THR A 207 -6.02 15.88 -14.00
N GLU A 208 -5.46 15.67 -12.81
CA GLU A 208 -4.01 15.68 -12.57
C GLU A 208 -3.56 14.43 -11.78
N PRO A 209 -2.61 13.64 -12.31
CA PRO A 209 -2.04 12.51 -11.59
C PRO A 209 -1.11 12.96 -10.46
N ALA A 210 -1.39 12.53 -9.25
CA ALA A 210 -0.55 12.73 -8.08
C ALA A 210 0.04 11.40 -7.60
N LEU A 211 1.22 11.42 -6.97
CA LEU A 211 1.73 10.22 -6.32
C LEU A 211 0.82 9.87 -5.15
N VAL A 212 0.32 8.64 -5.13
CA VAL A 212 -0.51 8.07 -4.08
C VAL A 212 0.30 6.95 -3.40
N HIS A 213 0.34 6.92 -2.07
CA HIS A 213 0.92 5.79 -1.32
C HIS A 213 -0.03 4.59 -1.29
N TRP A 214 -1.31 4.88 -1.08
CA TRP A 214 -2.47 4.00 -0.97
C TRP A 214 -2.46 3.05 0.24
N ASP A 215 -1.33 2.44 0.56
CA ASP A 215 -1.18 1.53 1.72
C ASP A 215 -0.71 2.21 3.02
N LEU A 216 -1.10 3.47 3.24
CA LEU A 216 -0.67 4.24 4.42
C LEU A 216 -1.56 3.93 5.64
N TRP A 217 -1.71 2.66 6.01
CA TRP A 217 -2.38 2.27 7.25
C TRP A 217 -1.41 2.34 8.44
N ASP A 218 -1.95 2.36 9.66
CA ASP A 218 -1.15 2.51 10.89
C ASP A 218 0.02 1.51 11.05
N GLY A 219 -0.03 0.35 10.38
CA GLY A 219 1.06 -0.63 10.40
C GLY A 219 2.32 -0.16 9.66
N ASN A 220 2.15 0.70 8.67
CA ASN A 220 3.20 1.24 7.80
C ASN A 220 3.69 2.64 8.24
N VAL A 221 3.22 3.12 9.39
CA VAL A 221 3.63 4.38 10.01
C VAL A 221 4.45 4.07 11.25
N LEU A 222 5.68 4.57 11.32
CA LEU A 222 6.53 4.48 12.50
C LEU A 222 6.48 5.78 13.30
N VAL A 223 6.30 5.64 14.61
CA VAL A 223 6.23 6.74 15.56
C VAL A 223 7.27 6.56 16.66
N ASP A 224 7.90 7.66 17.04
CA ASP A 224 8.85 7.75 18.15
C ASP A 224 8.62 9.07 18.88
N GLU A 225 8.43 9.02 20.20
CA GLU A 225 8.19 10.21 21.04
C GLU A 225 7.10 11.15 20.49
N GLY A 226 5.99 10.58 19.99
CA GLY A 226 4.85 11.32 19.43
C GLY A 226 5.09 11.92 18.03
N ARG A 227 6.22 11.62 17.38
CA ARG A 227 6.54 12.09 16.03
C ARG A 227 6.51 10.95 15.03
N VAL A 228 5.97 11.20 13.84
CA VAL A 228 6.11 10.28 12.72
C VAL A 228 7.56 10.31 12.24
N THR A 229 8.25 9.19 12.39
CA THR A 229 9.68 9.05 12.08
C THR A 229 9.97 8.20 10.86
N GLY A 230 8.97 7.51 10.32
CA GLY A 230 9.13 6.69 9.11
C GLY A 230 7.80 6.34 8.48
N LEU A 231 7.69 6.53 7.16
CA LEU A 231 6.69 5.93 6.31
C LEU A 231 7.36 4.82 5.52
N ILE A 232 6.77 3.63 5.52
CA ILE A 232 7.33 2.44 4.86
C ILE A 232 6.29 1.77 3.98
N ASP A 233 6.74 0.84 3.14
CA ASP A 233 5.89 -0.01 2.31
C ASP A 233 5.09 0.74 1.22
N PHE A 234 5.81 1.31 0.27
CA PHE A 234 5.25 2.00 -0.90
C PHE A 234 4.90 1.03 -2.05
N GLU A 235 4.74 -0.27 -1.77
CA GLU A 235 4.59 -1.30 -2.81
C GLU A 235 3.32 -1.13 -3.66
N ARG A 236 2.33 -0.43 -3.11
CA ARG A 236 1.03 -0.12 -3.72
C ARG A 236 0.96 1.27 -4.35
N ALA A 237 2.08 1.97 -4.44
CA ALA A 237 2.08 3.34 -4.95
C ALA A 237 1.74 3.42 -6.44
N PHE A 238 1.02 4.46 -6.84
CA PHE A 238 0.69 4.75 -8.24
C PHE A 238 0.41 6.25 -8.43
N TRP A 239 0.22 6.65 -9.69
CA TRP A 239 -0.16 8.00 -10.08
C TRP A 239 -1.69 8.09 -10.24
N GLY A 240 -2.38 8.79 -9.33
CA GLY A 240 -3.85 8.73 -9.21
C GLY A 240 -4.50 9.92 -8.51
N ASP A 241 -5.77 9.75 -8.15
CA ASP A 241 -6.51 10.70 -7.30
C ASP A 241 -6.02 10.59 -5.84
N PRO A 242 -5.50 11.66 -5.22
CA PRO A 242 -5.17 11.67 -3.78
C PRO A 242 -6.29 11.21 -2.85
N LEU A 243 -7.55 11.36 -3.26
CA LEU A 243 -8.69 10.98 -2.42
C LEU A 243 -8.81 9.45 -2.22
N ILE A 244 -8.10 8.62 -3.00
CA ILE A 244 -8.05 7.17 -2.81
C ILE A 244 -7.21 6.73 -1.60
N GLU A 245 -6.37 7.62 -1.05
CA GLU A 245 -5.50 7.32 0.09
C GLU A 245 -6.27 6.75 1.29
N PHE A 246 -5.60 5.90 2.06
CA PHE A 246 -6.20 5.18 3.19
C PHE A 246 -6.91 6.09 4.20
N TYR A 247 -6.30 7.23 4.54
CA TYR A 247 -6.84 8.12 5.58
C TYR A 247 -8.09 8.92 5.19
N PHE A 248 -8.41 8.99 3.89
CA PHE A 248 -9.69 9.52 3.42
C PHE A 248 -10.82 8.47 3.48
N GLY A 249 -10.46 7.21 3.67
CA GLY A 249 -11.40 6.09 3.72
C GLY A 249 -12.17 5.97 5.02
N ARG A 250 -13.15 5.08 4.99
CA ARG A 250 -14.07 4.82 6.11
C ARG A 250 -13.44 4.27 7.39
N PHE A 251 -12.18 3.81 7.34
CA PHE A 251 -11.51 3.19 8.49
C PHE A 251 -10.87 4.18 9.47
N THR A 252 -10.66 5.42 9.06
CA THR A 252 -9.80 6.36 9.81
C THR A 252 -10.46 7.72 9.94
N GLY A 253 -10.72 8.44 8.85
CA GLY A 253 -11.62 9.60 8.79
C GLY A 253 -11.43 10.67 9.89
N HIS A 254 -10.24 10.83 10.47
CA HIS A 254 -10.03 11.66 11.65
C HIS A 254 -9.96 13.15 11.29
N PRO A 255 -10.71 14.05 11.97
CA PRO A 255 -10.69 15.48 11.68
C PRO A 255 -9.29 16.11 11.68
N ALA A 256 -8.40 15.64 12.55
CA ALA A 256 -7.02 16.11 12.63
C ALA A 256 -6.20 15.79 11.38
N PHE A 257 -6.44 14.62 10.75
CA PHE A 257 -5.83 14.29 9.46
C PHE A 257 -6.27 15.29 8.38
N PHE A 258 -7.57 15.56 8.26
CA PHE A 258 -8.08 16.55 7.30
C PHE A 258 -7.51 17.94 7.55
N GLU A 259 -7.39 18.35 8.81
CA GLU A 259 -6.74 19.61 9.20
C GLU A 259 -5.26 19.65 8.74
N GLY A 260 -4.52 18.58 9.00
CA GLY A 260 -3.11 18.45 8.60
C GLY A 260 -2.91 18.42 7.09
N TYR A 261 -3.79 17.71 6.38
CA TYR A 261 -3.79 17.64 4.92
C TYR A 261 -4.20 18.97 4.29
N GLY A 262 -5.06 19.74 4.96
CA GLY A 262 -5.60 21.00 4.45
C GLY A 262 -6.72 20.79 3.44
N HIS A 263 -7.50 19.71 3.57
CA HIS A 263 -8.71 19.49 2.77
C HIS A 263 -9.97 19.82 3.58
N ALA A 264 -10.85 20.62 2.99
CA ALA A 264 -12.16 20.91 3.57
C ALA A 264 -13.06 19.65 3.54
N PRO A 265 -14.23 19.64 4.22
CA PRO A 265 -15.13 18.50 4.14
C PRO A 265 -15.44 18.11 2.68
N LEU A 266 -15.45 16.82 2.39
CA LEU A 266 -15.65 16.29 1.04
C LEU A 266 -16.91 16.86 0.40
N THR A 267 -16.78 17.32 -0.84
CA THR A 267 -17.88 17.69 -1.74
C THR A 267 -18.76 16.48 -2.06
N SER A 268 -19.95 16.71 -2.63
CA SER A 268 -20.84 15.61 -3.03
C SER A 268 -20.19 14.69 -4.07
N SER A 269 -19.41 15.23 -5.01
CA SER A 269 -18.70 14.41 -6.01
C SER A 269 -17.57 13.59 -5.38
N GLU A 270 -16.79 14.20 -4.48
CA GLU A 270 -15.74 13.49 -3.74
C GLU A 270 -16.29 12.36 -2.87
N LYS A 271 -17.46 12.55 -2.25
CA LYS A 271 -18.14 11.47 -1.51
C LYS A 271 -18.50 10.28 -2.41
N LYS A 272 -18.97 10.55 -3.64
CA LYS A 272 -19.27 9.50 -4.63
C LYS A 272 -17.99 8.79 -5.10
N ARG A 273 -16.91 9.52 -5.39
CA ARG A 273 -15.59 8.93 -5.69
C ARG A 273 -15.08 8.07 -4.53
N ARG A 274 -15.14 8.58 -3.31
CA ARG A 274 -14.70 7.85 -2.11
C ARG A 274 -15.49 6.57 -1.88
N ALA A 275 -16.79 6.55 -2.15
CA ALA A 275 -17.60 5.34 -2.09
C ALA A 275 -17.11 4.27 -3.09
N LEU A 276 -16.70 4.65 -4.31
CA LEU A 276 -16.09 3.72 -5.26
C LEU A 276 -14.71 3.23 -4.80
N TYR A 277 -13.91 4.09 -4.15
CA TYR A 277 -12.62 3.69 -3.58
C TYR A 277 -12.75 2.74 -2.41
N ASP A 278 -13.72 2.96 -1.53
CA ASP A 278 -14.01 2.06 -0.42
C ASP A 278 -14.55 0.72 -0.93
N LEU A 279 -15.42 0.73 -1.95
CA LEU A 279 -15.88 -0.49 -2.63
C LEU A 279 -14.70 -1.27 -3.24
N TYR A 280 -13.80 -0.58 -3.94
CA TYR A 280 -12.60 -1.21 -4.51
C TYR A 280 -11.74 -1.87 -3.43
N LEU A 281 -11.50 -1.19 -2.30
CA LEU A 281 -10.76 -1.74 -1.17
C LEU A 281 -11.48 -2.97 -0.56
N ASP A 282 -12.80 -2.93 -0.41
CA ASP A 282 -13.55 -4.07 0.14
C ASP A 282 -13.48 -5.31 -0.77
N LEU A 283 -13.59 -5.11 -2.09
CA LEU A 283 -13.43 -6.19 -3.08
C LEU A 283 -12.02 -6.79 -3.00
N LEU A 284 -11.01 -5.93 -2.96
CA LEU A 284 -9.63 -6.33 -2.84
C LEU A 284 -9.38 -7.15 -1.56
N LEU A 285 -9.86 -6.69 -0.40
CA LEU A 285 -9.71 -7.41 0.88
C LEU A 285 -10.34 -8.80 0.85
N ILE A 286 -11.49 -8.97 0.19
CA ILE A 286 -12.13 -10.29 0.04
C ILE A 286 -11.33 -11.18 -0.90
N ILE A 287 -10.99 -10.68 -2.10
CA ILE A 287 -10.36 -11.47 -3.16
C ILE A 287 -8.92 -11.85 -2.79
N GLU A 288 -8.20 -10.96 -2.10
CA GLU A 288 -6.86 -11.25 -1.57
C GLU A 288 -6.85 -12.44 -0.60
N CYS A 289 -7.88 -12.60 0.23
CA CYS A 289 -7.97 -13.74 1.15
C CYS A 289 -7.88 -15.07 0.40
N ASP A 290 -8.65 -15.23 -0.67
CA ASP A 290 -8.67 -16.46 -1.46
C ASP A 290 -7.42 -16.58 -2.33
N TYR A 291 -6.99 -15.48 -2.96
CA TYR A 291 -5.84 -15.47 -3.87
C TYR A 291 -4.52 -15.78 -3.15
N ARG A 292 -4.35 -15.25 -1.93
CA ARG A 292 -3.17 -15.46 -1.08
C ARG A 292 -3.30 -16.69 -0.17
N GLY A 293 -4.44 -17.37 -0.16
CA GLY A 293 -4.71 -18.57 0.64
C GLY A 293 -4.66 -18.32 2.14
N TYR A 294 -5.30 -17.25 2.63
CA TYR A 294 -5.33 -16.92 4.04
C TYR A 294 -6.09 -17.97 4.87
N GLU A 295 -5.51 -18.40 5.99
CA GLU A 295 -6.11 -19.44 6.83
C GLU A 295 -6.92 -18.88 8.01
N ASN A 296 -6.72 -17.59 8.35
CA ASN A 296 -7.40 -16.95 9.47
C ASN A 296 -8.88 -16.69 9.16
N GLN A 297 -9.73 -17.58 9.68
CA GLN A 297 -11.18 -17.55 9.45
C GLN A 297 -11.85 -16.28 10.02
N ASP A 298 -11.33 -15.71 11.11
CA ASP A 298 -11.90 -14.49 11.68
C ASP A 298 -11.69 -13.29 10.74
N HIS A 299 -10.50 -13.21 10.13
CA HIS A 299 -10.18 -12.18 9.14
C HIS A 299 -11.02 -12.35 7.87
N ILE A 300 -11.10 -13.57 7.32
CA ILE A 300 -11.92 -13.86 6.13
C ILE A 300 -13.40 -13.51 6.38
N ALA A 301 -13.93 -13.90 7.54
CA ALA A 301 -15.31 -13.58 7.88
C ALA A 301 -15.50 -12.06 8.10
N TRP A 302 -14.47 -11.37 8.63
CA TRP A 302 -14.50 -9.92 8.77
C TRP A 302 -14.54 -9.21 7.41
N THR A 303 -13.76 -9.60 6.41
CA THR A 303 -13.77 -8.91 5.10
C THR A 303 -15.15 -8.98 4.44
N LYS A 304 -15.82 -10.14 4.50
CA LYS A 304 -17.18 -10.32 3.99
C LYS A 304 -18.22 -9.51 4.76
N ARG A 305 -18.18 -9.52 6.10
CA ARG A 305 -19.09 -8.68 6.92
C ARG A 305 -18.88 -7.19 6.66
N ASN A 306 -17.61 -6.78 6.58
CA ASN A 306 -17.21 -5.42 6.31
C ASN A 306 -17.76 -4.90 4.97
N PHE A 307 -17.79 -5.73 3.93
CA PHE A 307 -18.44 -5.41 2.66
C PHE A 307 -19.96 -5.31 2.80
N VAL A 308 -20.60 -6.30 3.44
CA VAL A 308 -22.07 -6.35 3.61
C VAL A 308 -22.59 -5.14 4.38
N ASP A 309 -21.90 -4.73 5.44
CA ASP A 309 -22.29 -3.57 6.25
C ASP A 309 -22.18 -2.26 5.47
N ALA A 310 -21.23 -2.16 4.53
CA ALA A 310 -20.99 -0.96 3.72
C ALA A 310 -21.87 -0.88 2.45
N TRP A 311 -22.29 -2.03 1.91
CA TRP A 311 -23.06 -2.10 0.66
C TRP A 311 -24.32 -1.20 0.60
N PRO A 312 -25.16 -1.10 1.66
CA PRO A 312 -26.31 -0.19 1.66
C PRO A 312 -25.93 1.31 1.62
N ALA A 313 -24.72 1.67 2.04
CA ALA A 313 -24.23 3.04 1.95
C ALA A 313 -23.80 3.38 0.52
N TYR A 314 -23.08 2.46 -0.15
CA TYR A 314 -22.69 2.60 -1.54
C TYR A 314 -23.93 2.81 -2.43
N THR A 315 -24.89 1.89 -2.37
CA THR A 315 -26.11 1.96 -3.19
C THR A 315 -26.98 3.21 -2.94
N ARG A 316 -27.04 3.72 -1.69
CA ARG A 316 -27.76 4.97 -1.37
C ARG A 316 -27.09 6.20 -1.95
N LEU A 317 -25.78 6.34 -1.79
CA LEU A 317 -25.01 7.49 -2.30
C LEU A 317 -25.16 7.69 -3.81
N PHE A 318 -25.46 6.60 -4.52
CA PHE A 318 -25.66 6.56 -5.96
C PHE A 318 -27.11 6.74 -6.40
N SER A 319 -28.06 6.69 -5.45
CA SER A 319 -29.48 6.93 -5.67
C SER A 319 -29.91 8.39 -5.40
N GLU A 320 -29.00 9.21 -4.85
CA GLU A 320 -29.15 10.64 -4.53
C GLU A 320 -28.49 11.55 -5.59
#